data_AF-B8FNY8-F1
#
_entry.id   AF-B8FNY8-F1
#
_cell.length_a   1.000
_cell.length_b   1.000
_cell.length_c   1.000
_cell.angle_alpha   90.00
_cell.angle_beta   90.00
_cell.angle_gamma   90.00
#
_symmetry.space_group_name_H-M   'P 1'
#
loop_
_entity.id
_entity.type
_entity.pdbx_description
1 polymer ?
#
loop_
_entity_poly.entity_id
_entity_poly.type
_entity_poly.pdbx_seq_one_letter_code
_entity_poly.pdbx_strand_id
1 'polypeptide(L)'
;MILDLTTVKDFLKIEQDFHEEDSIIQLLIDAAEIYLHNATGIKFDEQNNMAKLFCLILVSDWFDSRQMVGKISEKVRFTVESMITQLKYCYGGDAP
;
A
#
# COMPACT_ATOMS: atom_id res chain seq x y z
N MET A 1 -3.69 7.73 8.58
CA MET A 1 -2.62 7.78 7.58
C MET A 1 -1.60 6.75 7.99
N ILE A 2 -1.36 5.79 7.11
CA ILE A 2 -0.43 4.68 7.29
C ILE A 2 0.92 5.05 6.66
N LEU A 3 0.89 5.74 5.51
CA LEU A 3 2.07 6.17 4.76
C LEU A 3 2.06 7.69 4.51
N ASP A 4 3.23 8.30 4.54
CA ASP A 4 3.48 9.64 4.03
C ASP A 4 4.18 9.60 2.66
N LEU A 5 4.11 10.72 1.92
CA LEU A 5 4.67 10.83 0.58
C LEU A 5 6.20 10.61 0.54
N THR A 6 6.94 11.12 1.53
CA THR A 6 8.40 11.00 1.61
C THR A 6 8.82 9.53 1.68
N THR A 7 8.19 8.77 2.59
CA THR A 7 8.42 7.33 2.77
C THR A 7 8.16 6.55 1.47
N VAL A 8 7.10 6.91 0.73
CA VAL A 8 6.78 6.24 -0.52
C VAL A 8 7.77 6.60 -1.63
N LYS A 9 8.18 7.87 -1.74
CA LYS A 9 9.20 8.29 -2.71
C LYS A 9 10.53 7.58 -2.47
N ASP A 10 10.96 7.44 -1.21
CA ASP A 10 12.16 6.67 -0.86
C ASP A 10 12.03 5.20 -1.30
N PHE A 11 10.85 4.59 -1.08
CA PHE A 11 10.59 3.20 -1.48
C PHE A 11 10.60 3.01 -3.00
N LEU A 12 10.01 3.96 -3.74
CA LEU A 12 10.00 3.99 -5.21
C LEU A 12 11.34 4.43 -5.83
N LYS A 13 12.30 4.88 -5.00
CA LYS A 13 13.59 5.44 -5.42
C LYS A 13 13.44 6.70 -6.29
N ILE A 14 12.49 7.55 -5.92
CA ILE A 14 12.24 8.85 -6.55
C ILE A 14 12.91 9.92 -5.69
N GLU A 15 13.66 10.84 -6.32
CA GLU A 15 14.30 11.96 -5.62
C GLU A 15 13.25 12.85 -4.93
N GLN A 16 13.56 13.35 -3.73
CA GLN A 16 12.59 14.07 -2.91
C GLN A 16 12.14 15.40 -3.54
N ASP A 17 13.01 16.04 -4.31
CA ASP A 17 12.75 17.29 -5.03
C ASP A 17 12.08 17.10 -6.40
N PHE A 18 11.84 15.86 -6.84
CA PHE A 18 11.11 15.57 -8.05
C PHE A 18 9.59 15.56 -7.79
N HIS A 19 8.89 16.64 -8.14
CA HIS A 19 7.49 16.86 -7.75
C HIS A 19 6.43 16.49 -8.80
N GLU A 20 6.84 16.13 -10.02
CA GLU A 20 5.89 15.90 -11.14
C GLU A 20 4.92 14.74 -10.87
N GLU A 21 5.36 13.75 -10.08
CA GLU A 21 4.57 12.55 -9.77
C GLU A 21 3.93 12.57 -8.37
N ASP A 22 4.15 13.61 -7.57
CA ASP A 22 3.65 13.67 -6.18
C ASP A 22 2.13 13.48 -6.12
N SER A 23 1.40 14.10 -7.06
CA SER A 23 -0.07 14.00 -7.13
C SER A 23 -0.54 12.58 -7.42
N ILE A 24 0.18 11.84 -8.27
CA ILE A 24 -0.20 10.46 -8.54
C ILE A 24 0.20 9.54 -7.39
N ILE A 25 1.38 9.73 -6.82
CA ILE A 25 1.83 8.92 -5.67
C ILE A 25 0.84 9.09 -4.51
N GLN A 26 0.40 10.32 -4.23
CA GLN A 26 -0.60 10.58 -3.20
C GLN A 26 -1.93 9.86 -3.48
N LEU A 27 -2.43 9.90 -4.72
CA LEU A 27 -3.65 9.15 -5.09
C LEU A 27 -3.49 7.64 -4.86
N LEU A 28 -2.32 7.08 -5.16
CA LEU A 28 -2.05 5.66 -4.97
C LEU A 28 -1.96 5.29 -3.48
N ILE A 29 -1.34 6.15 -2.66
CA ILE A 29 -1.30 6.00 -1.19
C ILE A 29 -2.73 5.94 -0.65
N ASP A 30 -3.55 6.94 -0.97
CA ASP A 30 -4.93 7.04 -0.49
C ASP A 30 -5.75 5.81 -0.91
N ALA A 31 -5.61 5.39 -2.16
CA ALA A 31 -6.28 4.20 -2.68
C ALA A 31 -5.83 2.91 -1.97
N ALA A 32 -4.54 2.78 -1.62
CA ALA A 32 -4.01 1.61 -0.95
C ALA A 32 -4.50 1.51 0.51
N GLU A 33 -4.55 2.64 1.22
CA GLU A 33 -5.11 2.68 2.59
C GLU A 33 -6.61 2.34 2.59
N ILE A 34 -7.38 2.92 1.66
CA ILE A 34 -8.81 2.61 1.49
C ILE A 34 -9.01 1.13 1.14
N TYR A 35 -8.18 0.58 0.24
CA TYR A 35 -8.25 -0.82 -0.13
C TYR A 35 -8.05 -1.73 1.08
N LEU A 36 -7.01 -1.47 1.88
CA LEU A 36 -6.73 -2.26 3.08
C LEU A 36 -7.90 -2.18 4.07
N HIS A 37 -8.44 -0.99 4.29
CA HIS A 37 -9.60 -0.79 5.15
C HIS A 37 -10.81 -1.58 4.66
N ASN A 38 -11.13 -1.51 3.36
CA ASN A 38 -12.26 -2.23 2.78
C ASN A 38 -12.08 -3.75 2.84
N ALA A 39 -10.86 -4.25 2.67
CA ALA A 39 -10.56 -5.68 2.69
C ALA A 39 -10.62 -6.30 4.10
N THR A 40 -10.25 -5.52 5.11
CA THR A 40 -10.10 -6.01 6.49
C THR A 40 -11.21 -5.57 7.43
N GLY A 41 -11.84 -4.42 7.17
CA GLY A 41 -12.75 -3.73 8.09
C GLY A 41 -12.04 -3.00 9.24
N ILE A 42 -10.71 -3.01 9.27
CA ILE A 42 -9.90 -2.50 10.38
C ILE A 42 -9.30 -1.15 9.98
N LYS A 43 -9.18 -0.22 10.94
CA LYS A 43 -8.42 1.01 10.76
C LYS A 43 -7.01 0.79 11.29
N PHE A 44 -6.03 0.92 10.41
CA PHE A 44 -4.61 0.90 10.76
C PHE A 44 -4.05 2.32 10.78
N ASP A 45 -2.96 2.48 11.49
CA ASP A 45 -2.16 3.71 11.51
C ASP A 45 -0.69 3.38 11.20
N GLU A 46 0.14 4.41 11.27
CA GLU A 46 1.58 4.34 10.99
C GLU A 46 2.37 3.42 11.94
N GLN A 47 1.79 2.94 13.04
CA GLN A 47 2.50 2.06 13.98
C GLN A 47 2.49 0.60 13.50
N ASN A 48 1.57 0.25 12.60
CA ASN A 48 1.48 -1.11 12.05
C ASN A 48 2.41 -1.28 10.84
N ASN A 49 3.60 -1.83 11.09
CA ASN A 49 4.60 -2.09 10.05
C ASN A 49 4.10 -3.05 8.95
N MET A 50 3.19 -3.97 9.26
CA MET A 50 2.62 -4.90 8.28
C MET A 50 1.65 -4.18 7.33
N ALA A 51 0.83 -3.27 7.87
CA ALA A 51 -0.04 -2.40 7.08
C ALA A 51 0.78 -1.42 6.22
N LYS A 52 1.86 -0.85 6.76
CA LYS A 52 2.82 -0.03 5.99
C LYS A 52 3.39 -0.80 4.80
N LEU A 53 3.95 -1.99 5.04
CA LEU A 53 4.53 -2.81 3.99
C LEU A 53 3.49 -3.20 2.93
N PHE A 54 2.27 -3.53 3.36
CA PHE A 54 1.16 -3.84 2.46
C PHE A 54 0.88 -2.69 1.50
N CYS A 55 0.68 -1.49 2.05
CA CYS A 55 0.40 -0.30 1.24
C CYS A 55 1.58 0.04 0.32
N LEU A 56 2.83 -0.11 0.77
CA LEU A 56 4.03 0.13 -0.07
C LEU A 56 4.10 -0.81 -1.28
N ILE A 57 3.87 -2.11 -1.08
CA ILE A 57 3.86 -3.10 -2.17
C ILE A 57 2.79 -2.76 -3.20
N LEU A 58 1.59 -2.40 -2.73
CA LEU A 58 0.47 -2.09 -3.60
C LEU A 58 0.67 -0.80 -4.40
N VAL A 59 1.18 0.25 -3.76
CA VAL A 59 1.54 1.51 -4.42
C VAL A 59 2.60 1.28 -5.47
N SER A 60 3.66 0.52 -5.16
CA SER A 60 4.72 0.20 -6.12
C SER A 60 4.19 -0.60 -7.32
N ASP A 61 3.36 -1.62 -7.11
CA ASP A 61 2.77 -2.39 -8.21
C ASP A 61 1.92 -1.50 -9.12
N TRP A 62 1.08 -0.64 -8.55
CA TRP A 62 0.23 0.27 -9.32
C TRP A 62 1.00 1.39 -10.02
N PHE A 63 2.05 1.89 -9.39
CA PHE A 63 2.93 2.90 -9.96
C PHE A 63 3.71 2.33 -11.15
N ASP A 64 4.30 1.14 -11.01
CA ASP A 64 4.99 0.45 -12.10
C ASP A 64 4.01 0.07 -13.24
N SER A 65 2.81 -0.40 -12.89
CA SER A 65 1.76 -0.77 -13.86
C SER A 65 1.14 0.45 -14.56
N ARG A 66 1.32 1.67 -14.06
CA ARG A 66 1.00 2.88 -14.84
C ARG A 66 1.97 3.09 -15.99
N GLN A 67 3.22 2.70 -15.83
CA GLN A 67 4.20 2.72 -16.90
C GLN A 67 3.97 1.55 -17.89
N MET A 68 3.42 0.42 -17.40
CA MET A 68 3.08 -0.76 -18.21
C MET A 68 1.55 -0.99 -18.25
N VAL A 69 0.87 -0.39 -19.22
CA VAL A 69 -0.60 -0.44 -19.42
C VAL A 69 -1.27 -1.77 -18.97
N GLY A 70 -1.93 -1.72 -17.80
CA GLY A 70 -3.20 -2.41 -17.50
C GLY A 70 -3.13 -3.85 -16.97
N LYS A 71 -2.79 -4.03 -15.68
CA LYS A 71 -3.29 -5.07 -14.73
C LYS A 71 -2.50 -4.97 -13.42
N ILE A 72 -3.11 -5.29 -12.27
CA ILE A 72 -2.35 -5.68 -11.07
C ILE A 72 -1.48 -6.85 -11.48
N SER A 73 -0.17 -6.80 -11.23
CA SER A 73 0.69 -7.88 -11.65
C SER A 73 0.32 -9.15 -10.86
N GLU A 74 0.23 -10.30 -11.54
CA GLU A 74 0.01 -11.59 -10.86
C GLU A 74 1.12 -11.87 -9.82
N LYS A 75 2.27 -11.18 -9.95
CA LYS A 75 3.44 -11.28 -9.09
C LYS A 75 3.16 -10.89 -7.63
N VAL A 76 2.32 -9.89 -7.37
CA VAL A 76 2.04 -9.44 -5.99
C VAL A 76 0.76 -10.03 -5.41
N ARG A 77 -0.10 -10.61 -6.25
CA ARG A 77 -1.45 -11.05 -5.87
C ARG A 77 -1.45 -12.01 -4.67
N PHE A 78 -0.66 -13.07 -4.73
CA PHE A 78 -0.61 -14.07 -3.64
C PHE A 78 -0.12 -13.45 -2.32
N THR A 79 0.91 -12.61 -2.39
CA THR A 79 1.45 -11.90 -1.23
C THR A 79 0.41 -10.97 -0.62
N VAL A 80 -0.27 -10.17 -1.45
CA VAL A 80 -1.33 -9.24 -1.03
C VAL A 80 -2.48 -9.99 -0.35
N GLU A 81 -2.98 -11.09 -0.94
CA GLU A 81 -4.06 -11.91 -0.36
C GLU A 81 -3.65 -12.52 1.00
N SER A 82 -2.41 -13.02 1.10
CA SER A 82 -1.85 -13.54 2.37
C SER A 82 -1.71 -12.46 3.43
N MET A 83 -1.22 -11.27 3.07
CA MET A 83 -1.09 -10.14 3.98
C MET A 83 -2.44 -9.64 4.47
N ILE A 84 -3.46 -9.55 3.61
CA ILE A 84 -4.83 -9.19 4.02
C ILE A 84 -5.35 -10.19 5.06
N THR A 85 -5.12 -11.49 4.85
CA THR A 85 -5.54 -12.53 5.79
C THR A 85 -4.89 -12.32 7.17
N GLN A 86 -3.57 -12.10 7.21
CA GLN A 86 -2.85 -11.82 8.45
C GLN A 86 -3.32 -10.52 9.11
N LEU A 87 -3.46 -9.44 8.33
CA LEU A 87 -3.94 -8.15 8.82
C LEU A 87 -5.36 -8.24 9.38
N LYS A 88 -6.23 -9.02 8.73
CA LYS A 88 -7.61 -9.21 9.16
C LYS A 88 -7.73 -10.00 10.47
N TYR A 89 -7.00 -11.11 10.60
CA TYR A 89 -7.21 -12.06 11.71
C TYR A 89 -6.17 -11.96 12.84
N CYS A 90 -5.01 -11.34 12.61
CA CYS A 90 -4.01 -11.15 13.66
C CYS A 90 -4.11 -9.78 14.34
N TYR A 91 -4.85 -8.84 13.75
CA TYR A 91 -4.96 -7.46 14.25
C TYR A 91 -6.41 -6.97 14.41
N GLY A 92 -7.39 -7.65 13.81
CA GLY A 92 -8.81 -7.35 13.97
C GLY A 92 -9.46 -8.33 14.92
N GLY A 93 -10.07 -7.79 15.99
CA GLY A 93 -11.07 -8.41 16.87
C GLY A 93 -11.05 -9.93 16.98
N ASP A 94 -10.59 -10.41 18.12
CA ASP A 94 -10.42 -11.81 18.53
C ASP A 94 -9.16 -12.48 17.95
N ALA A 95 -8.00 -11.88 18.24
CA ALA A 95 -6.85 -12.71 18.55
C ALA A 95 -7.24 -13.61 19.75
N PRO A 96 -7.06 -14.95 19.68
CA PRO A 96 -7.32 -15.83 20.80
C PRO A 96 -6.43 -15.51 22.01
#